data_AF-A0AAN8TTE2-F1
#
_entry.id   AF-A0AAN8TTE2-F1
#
_cell.length_a   1.000
_cell.length_b   1.000
_cell.length_c   1.000
_cell.angle_alpha   90.00
_cell.angle_beta   90.00
_cell.angle_gamma   90.00
#
_symmetry.space_group_name_H-M   'P 1'
#
loop_
_entity.id
_entity.type
_entity.pdbx_description
1 polymer ?
#
loop_
_entity_poly.entity_id
_entity_poly.type
_entity_poly.pdbx_seq_one_letter_code
_entity_poly.pdbx_strand_id
1 'polypeptide(L)'
;MDVSSQLNFMHRRALLQKQSHVSSILAKHLFFNNYGKPDYDQSKKANMVFSPLSIQIVLGLIASGSSGATLDQLLSFLKFNSVEELNSLYARVIADVLADGSPMGGPRLSVANGAWIDQTLLFKHSFKQVMDNVYKAAAASVDIRYKLYSVNRLLILCTLFVIMPNEVAAEVNEWAEEKTNGLIKQILPPDVVTGGTQLILANALYFKGAWNEKFDASDTKDHEFHLLNGGSVQAPLLTSRKWQYVKVFDGFKVLKLPYK
;
A
#
# COMPACT_ATOMS: atom_id res chain seq x y z
N MET A 1 -25.31 -10.54 24.18
CA MET A 1 -24.41 -11.12 23.14
C MET A 1 -24.36 -12.61 23.37
N ASP A 2 -24.77 -13.42 22.38
CA ASP A 2 -24.74 -14.88 22.45
C ASP A 2 -23.29 -15.42 22.39
N VAL A 3 -23.04 -16.61 22.95
CA VAL A 3 -21.73 -17.29 23.03
C VAL A 3 -21.09 -17.43 21.64
N SER A 4 -21.88 -17.71 20.60
CA SER A 4 -21.41 -17.75 19.21
C SER A 4 -20.88 -16.39 18.72
N SER A 5 -21.51 -15.30 19.13
CA SER A 5 -21.07 -13.93 18.79
C SER A 5 -19.76 -13.55 19.50
N GLN A 6 -19.58 -14.01 20.75
CA GLN A 6 -18.34 -13.80 21.53
C GLN A 6 -17.18 -14.64 21.00
N LEU A 7 -17.41 -15.91 20.66
CA LEU A 7 -16.39 -16.79 20.08
C LEU A 7 -15.89 -16.23 18.74
N ASN A 8 -16.81 -15.76 17.89
CA ASN A 8 -16.48 -15.07 16.65
C ASN A 8 -15.73 -13.76 16.88
N PHE A 9 -16.00 -13.01 17.94
CA PHE A 9 -15.25 -11.80 18.27
C PHE A 9 -13.81 -12.12 18.72
N MET A 10 -13.64 -13.12 19.59
CA MET A 10 -12.34 -13.55 20.09
C MET A 10 -11.44 -14.09 18.96
N HIS A 11 -12.00 -14.92 18.08
CA HIS A 11 -11.28 -15.43 16.90
C HIS A 11 -10.82 -14.28 15.99
N ARG A 12 -11.71 -13.32 15.72
CA ARG A 12 -11.39 -12.13 14.91
C ARG A 12 -10.29 -11.28 15.54
N ARG A 13 -10.34 -11.06 16.86
CA ARG A 13 -9.31 -10.31 17.57
C ARG A 13 -7.94 -11.01 17.47
N ALA A 14 -7.91 -12.33 17.60
CA ALA A 14 -6.68 -13.10 17.43
C ALA A 14 -6.13 -13.00 15.98
N LEU A 15 -7.00 -13.03 14.97
CA LEU A 15 -6.60 -12.80 13.57
C LEU A 15 -6.01 -11.40 13.34
N LEU A 16 -6.64 -10.35 13.88
CA LEU A 16 -6.11 -8.98 13.78
C LEU A 16 -4.75 -8.82 14.48
N GLN A 17 -4.53 -9.52 15.61
CA GLN A 17 -3.23 -9.58 16.26
C GLN A 17 -2.18 -10.25 15.37
N LYS A 18 -2.53 -11.37 14.71
CA LYS A 18 -1.64 -12.01 13.72
C LYS A 18 -1.31 -11.06 12.57
N GLN A 19 -2.29 -10.33 12.02
CA GLN A 19 -2.04 -9.35 10.95
C GLN A 19 -1.17 -8.17 11.40
N SER A 20 -1.28 -7.76 12.67
CA SER A 20 -0.38 -6.76 13.27
C SER A 20 1.07 -7.27 13.34
N HIS A 21 1.25 -8.55 13.67
CA HIS A 21 2.57 -9.18 13.64
C HIS A 21 3.16 -9.26 12.23
N VAL A 22 2.36 -9.67 11.23
CA VAL A 22 2.76 -9.66 9.82
C VAL A 22 3.14 -8.24 9.36
N SER A 23 2.39 -7.22 9.80
CA SER A 23 2.71 -5.82 9.51
C SER A 23 4.08 -5.40 10.08
N SER A 24 4.40 -5.87 11.29
CA SER A 24 5.71 -5.63 11.91
C SER A 24 6.84 -6.31 11.14
N ILE A 25 6.63 -7.53 10.65
CA ILE A 25 7.61 -8.25 9.81
C ILE A 25 7.87 -7.47 8.51
N LEU A 26 6.80 -7.09 7.80
CA LEU A 26 6.91 -6.30 6.56
C LEU A 26 7.65 -4.98 6.81
N ALA A 27 7.29 -4.27 7.88
CA ALA A 27 7.96 -3.04 8.23
C ALA A 27 9.44 -3.23 8.50
N LYS A 28 9.80 -4.20 9.36
CA LYS A 28 11.20 -4.52 9.63
C LYS A 28 11.96 -4.82 8.35
N HIS A 29 11.43 -5.68 7.48
CA HIS A 29 12.09 -6.05 6.24
C HIS A 29 12.35 -4.84 5.32
N LEU A 30 11.34 -3.98 5.13
CA LEU A 30 11.48 -2.78 4.30
C LEU A 30 12.45 -1.76 4.91
N PHE A 31 12.41 -1.55 6.22
CA PHE A 31 13.36 -0.67 6.92
C PHE A 31 14.79 -1.22 6.84
N PHE A 32 15.01 -2.50 7.09
CA PHE A 32 16.35 -3.12 7.00
C PHE A 32 16.93 -3.07 5.59
N ASN A 33 16.12 -3.32 4.56
CA ASN A 33 16.61 -3.28 3.17
C ASN A 33 17.03 -1.86 2.74
N ASN A 34 16.36 -0.83 3.26
CA ASN A 34 16.62 0.57 2.92
C ASN A 34 17.71 1.23 3.78
N TYR A 35 17.81 0.86 5.07
CA TYR A 35 18.70 1.54 6.03
C TYR A 35 19.70 0.65 6.73
N GLY A 36 19.55 -0.67 6.65
CA GLY A 36 20.34 -1.64 7.41
C GLY A 36 21.55 -2.21 6.67
N LYS A 37 21.81 -1.80 5.42
CA LYS A 37 22.98 -2.26 4.66
C LYS A 37 24.23 -1.46 5.09
N PRO A 38 25.35 -2.13 5.42
CA PRO A 38 26.56 -1.48 5.93
C PRO A 38 27.20 -0.48 4.94
N ASP A 39 27.02 -0.67 3.63
CA ASP A 39 27.55 0.22 2.58
C ASP A 39 26.54 1.29 2.11
N TYR A 40 25.45 1.50 2.83
CA TYR A 40 24.44 2.49 2.43
C TYR A 40 24.90 3.91 2.76
N ASP A 41 25.05 4.72 1.71
CA ASP A 41 25.38 6.14 1.78
C ASP A 41 24.38 6.90 2.67
N GLN A 42 24.87 7.37 3.83
CA GLN A 42 24.04 8.07 4.80
C GLN A 42 23.47 9.40 4.27
N SER A 43 24.04 9.96 3.20
CA SER A 43 23.56 11.20 2.57
C SER A 43 22.26 11.01 1.77
N LYS A 44 21.81 9.77 1.56
CA LYS A 44 20.63 9.42 0.74
C LYS A 44 19.41 8.95 1.53
N LYS A 45 19.39 9.13 2.86
CA LYS A 45 18.25 8.72 3.68
C LYS A 45 17.03 9.62 3.41
N ALA A 46 16.02 9.06 2.76
CA ALA A 46 14.76 9.73 2.47
C ALA A 46 13.71 9.50 3.58
N ASN A 47 12.65 10.30 3.60
CA ASN A 47 11.49 9.95 4.42
C ASN A 47 10.81 8.70 3.86
N MET A 48 10.31 7.83 4.75
CA MET A 48 9.63 6.61 4.36
C MET A 48 8.22 6.55 4.96
N VAL A 49 7.23 6.32 4.11
CA VAL A 49 5.85 6.04 4.49
C VAL A 49 5.32 4.93 3.58
N PHE A 50 4.64 3.96 4.16
CA PHE A 50 3.97 2.90 3.42
C PHE A 50 2.87 2.28 4.29
N SER A 51 1.96 1.55 3.67
CA SER A 51 0.89 0.83 4.35
C SER A 51 1.19 -0.67 4.34
N PRO A 52 1.56 -1.28 5.49
CA PRO A 52 1.69 -2.73 5.59
C PRO A 52 0.38 -3.45 5.20
N LEU A 53 -0.76 -2.86 5.54
CA LEU A 53 -2.07 -3.41 5.25
C LEU A 53 -2.37 -3.47 3.75
N SER A 54 -1.96 -2.45 3.02
CA SER A 54 -2.04 -2.42 1.55
C SER A 54 -1.27 -3.57 0.90
N ILE A 55 -0.05 -3.82 1.37
CA ILE A 55 0.79 -4.93 0.88
C ILE A 55 0.13 -6.27 1.20
N GLN A 56 -0.38 -6.43 2.43
CA GLN A 56 -1.12 -7.61 2.84
C GLN A 56 -2.36 -7.88 1.98
N ILE A 57 -3.12 -6.85 1.63
CA ILE A 57 -4.29 -6.94 0.75
C ILE A 57 -3.89 -7.45 -0.63
N VAL A 58 -2.82 -6.91 -1.22
CA VAL A 58 -2.31 -7.37 -2.52
C VAL A 58 -1.82 -8.82 -2.44
N LEU A 59 -1.09 -9.19 -1.39
CA LEU A 59 -0.66 -10.57 -1.17
C LEU A 59 -1.85 -11.53 -0.97
N GLY A 60 -2.91 -11.08 -0.31
CA GLY A 60 -4.15 -11.85 -0.17
C GLY A 60 -4.88 -12.06 -1.50
N LEU A 61 -4.87 -11.02 -2.35
CA LEU A 61 -5.39 -11.13 -3.71
C LEU A 61 -4.58 -12.15 -4.54
N ILE A 62 -3.25 -12.12 -4.44
CA ILE A 62 -2.38 -13.11 -5.09
C ILE A 62 -2.67 -14.51 -4.55
N ALA A 63 -2.82 -14.66 -3.24
CA ALA A 63 -3.15 -15.93 -2.61
C ALA A 63 -4.45 -16.51 -3.20
N SER A 64 -5.49 -15.69 -3.33
CA SER A 64 -6.78 -16.07 -3.93
C SER A 64 -6.71 -16.50 -5.40
N GLY A 65 -5.68 -16.06 -6.13
CA GLY A 65 -5.42 -16.45 -7.53
C GLY A 65 -4.43 -17.61 -7.68
N SER A 66 -3.85 -18.09 -6.57
CA SER A 66 -2.78 -19.09 -6.55
C SER A 66 -3.28 -20.48 -6.12
N SER A 67 -2.43 -21.50 -6.29
CA SER A 67 -2.71 -22.87 -5.86
C SER A 67 -1.41 -23.61 -5.53
N GLY A 68 -1.51 -24.77 -4.89
CA GLY A 68 -0.37 -25.60 -4.51
C GLY A 68 0.63 -24.87 -3.62
N ALA A 69 1.93 -25.14 -3.81
CA ALA A 69 3.00 -24.61 -2.97
C ALA A 69 3.02 -23.08 -2.87
N THR A 70 2.66 -22.36 -3.94
CA THR A 70 2.58 -20.89 -3.94
C THR A 70 1.52 -20.40 -2.96
N LEU A 71 0.33 -21.03 -2.98
CA LEU A 71 -0.75 -20.71 -2.06
C LEU A 71 -0.35 -21.00 -0.62
N ASP A 72 0.26 -22.16 -0.38
CA ASP A 72 0.68 -22.59 0.96
C ASP A 72 1.70 -21.61 1.58
N GLN A 73 2.66 -21.14 0.78
CA GLN A 73 3.64 -20.14 1.21
C GLN A 73 2.97 -18.81 1.56
N LEU A 74 2.02 -18.33 0.74
CA LEU A 74 1.32 -17.08 0.97
C LEU A 74 0.43 -17.14 2.23
N LEU A 75 -0.33 -18.21 2.41
CA LEU A 75 -1.16 -18.42 3.60
C LEU A 75 -0.30 -18.51 4.86
N SER A 76 0.81 -19.25 4.82
CA SER A 76 1.75 -19.37 5.93
C SER A 76 2.41 -18.04 6.31
N PHE A 77 2.77 -17.22 5.31
CA PHE A 77 3.31 -15.88 5.54
C PHE A 77 2.27 -14.95 6.16
N LEU A 78 1.07 -14.90 5.57
CA LEU A 78 -0.05 -14.06 6.03
C LEU A 78 -0.74 -14.60 7.28
N LYS A 79 -0.34 -15.77 7.78
CA LYS A 79 -0.86 -16.43 8.99
C LYS A 79 -2.35 -16.81 8.92
N PHE A 80 -2.78 -17.27 7.75
CA PHE A 80 -4.11 -17.83 7.51
C PHE A 80 -4.05 -19.34 7.27
N ASN A 81 -5.15 -20.03 7.58
CA ASN A 81 -5.25 -21.47 7.35
C ASN A 81 -5.91 -21.80 6.00
N SER A 82 -6.69 -20.88 5.44
CA SER A 82 -7.36 -21.08 4.15
C SER A 82 -7.64 -19.74 3.44
N VAL A 83 -7.96 -19.84 2.14
CA VAL A 83 -8.35 -18.69 1.31
C VAL A 83 -9.67 -18.09 1.77
N GLU A 84 -10.59 -18.91 2.27
CA GLU A 84 -11.90 -18.47 2.78
C GLU A 84 -11.74 -17.62 4.05
N GLU A 85 -10.88 -18.04 4.99
CA GLU A 85 -10.58 -17.26 6.20
C GLU A 85 -9.92 -15.92 5.85
N LEU A 86 -8.97 -15.96 4.91
CA LEU A 86 -8.26 -14.81 4.39
C LEU A 86 -9.23 -13.81 3.73
N ASN A 87 -10.05 -14.27 2.79
CA ASN A 87 -11.00 -13.42 2.06
C ASN A 87 -12.08 -12.86 2.98
N SER A 88 -12.56 -13.65 3.95
CA SER A 88 -13.54 -13.20 4.94
C SER A 88 -12.99 -12.07 5.82
N LEU A 89 -11.70 -12.12 6.19
CA LEU A 89 -11.08 -11.05 6.95
C LEU A 89 -10.88 -9.80 6.10
N TYR A 90 -10.28 -9.92 4.91
CA TYR A 90 -9.97 -8.74 4.09
C TYR A 90 -11.20 -8.05 3.54
N ALA A 91 -12.29 -8.78 3.22
CA ALA A 91 -13.57 -8.16 2.86
C ALA A 91 -14.05 -7.19 3.96
N ARG A 92 -13.96 -7.60 5.23
CA ARG A 92 -14.35 -6.75 6.37
C ARG A 92 -13.36 -5.63 6.62
N VAL A 93 -12.06 -5.90 6.54
CA VAL A 93 -11.05 -4.85 6.71
C VAL A 93 -11.24 -3.75 5.67
N ILE A 94 -11.49 -4.12 4.41
CA ILE A 94 -11.71 -3.15 3.34
C ILE A 94 -13.02 -2.38 3.58
N ALA A 95 -14.10 -3.07 3.97
CA ALA A 95 -15.39 -2.44 4.20
C ALA A 95 -15.46 -1.57 5.47
N ASP A 96 -14.76 -1.95 6.54
CA ASP A 96 -14.94 -1.35 7.87
C ASP A 96 -13.74 -0.46 8.28
N VAL A 97 -12.51 -0.87 7.96
CA VAL A 97 -11.28 -0.20 8.42
C VAL A 97 -10.77 0.80 7.39
N LEU A 98 -10.93 0.47 6.10
CA LEU A 98 -10.45 1.28 4.99
C LEU A 98 -11.55 2.11 4.33
N ALA A 99 -12.77 2.07 4.87
CA ALA A 99 -13.84 2.97 4.44
C ALA A 99 -13.50 4.43 4.74
N ASP A 100 -14.01 5.32 3.90
CA ASP A 100 -13.88 6.76 4.14
C ASP A 100 -14.68 7.16 5.38
N GLY A 101 -13.97 7.56 6.44
CA GLY A 101 -14.57 8.04 7.69
C GLY A 101 -15.04 9.48 7.61
N SER A 102 -14.69 10.21 6.55
CA SER A 102 -14.99 11.64 6.40
C SER A 102 -16.49 11.99 6.51
N PRO A 103 -17.45 11.20 5.99
CA PRO A 103 -18.88 11.49 6.14
C PRO A 103 -19.38 11.40 7.59
N MET A 104 -18.67 10.67 8.44
CA MET A 104 -18.97 10.50 9.87
C MET A 104 -18.11 11.42 10.76
N GLY A 105 -17.34 12.33 10.16
CA GLY A 105 -16.43 13.23 10.87
C GLY A 105 -15.07 12.64 11.25
N GLY A 106 -14.80 11.39 10.84
CA GLY A 106 -13.51 10.72 11.01
C GLY A 106 -12.48 11.07 9.93
N PRO A 107 -11.36 10.32 9.85
CA PRO A 107 -10.32 10.57 8.86
C PRO A 107 -10.80 10.32 7.44
N ARG A 108 -10.29 11.13 6.50
CA ARG A 108 -10.46 10.86 5.08
C ARG A 108 -9.53 9.72 4.66
N LEU A 109 -10.12 8.64 4.16
CA LEU A 109 -9.42 7.49 3.60
C LEU A 109 -9.82 7.32 2.13
N SER A 110 -8.84 7.01 1.30
CA SER A 110 -9.08 6.66 -0.10
C SER A 110 -8.14 5.53 -0.46
N VAL A 111 -8.73 4.38 -0.82
CA VAL A 111 -8.01 3.14 -1.10
C VAL A 111 -8.37 2.71 -2.50
N ALA A 112 -7.35 2.34 -3.27
CA ALA A 112 -7.50 1.82 -4.61
C ALA A 112 -6.72 0.52 -4.73
N ASN A 113 -7.38 -0.52 -5.22
CA ASN A 113 -6.77 -1.79 -5.58
C ASN A 113 -7.00 -2.02 -7.08
N GLY A 114 -5.99 -2.47 -7.81
CA GLY A 114 -6.11 -2.71 -9.24
C GLY A 114 -5.21 -3.84 -9.72
N ALA A 115 -5.68 -4.53 -10.75
CA ALA A 115 -4.96 -5.58 -11.45
C ALA A 115 -5.07 -5.38 -12.97
N TRP A 116 -3.94 -5.30 -13.66
CA TRP A 116 -3.87 -5.21 -15.12
C TRP A 116 -3.14 -6.43 -15.64
N ILE A 117 -3.81 -7.19 -16.50
CA ILE A 117 -3.24 -8.36 -17.15
C ILE A 117 -2.93 -8.05 -18.60
N ASP A 118 -1.85 -8.63 -19.12
CA ASP A 118 -1.60 -8.60 -20.56
C ASP A 118 -2.77 -9.24 -21.31
N GLN A 119 -3.20 -8.60 -22.39
CA GLN A 119 -4.38 -8.98 -23.17
C GLN A 119 -4.29 -10.37 -23.83
N THR A 120 -3.10 -10.97 -23.90
CA THR A 120 -2.94 -12.37 -24.36
C THR A 120 -3.41 -13.38 -23.31
N LEU A 121 -3.67 -12.93 -22.08
CA LEU A 121 -4.17 -13.71 -20.97
C LEU A 121 -5.55 -13.20 -20.52
N LEU A 122 -6.31 -14.07 -19.88
CA LEU A 122 -7.64 -13.73 -19.37
C LEU A 122 -7.75 -14.11 -17.90
N PHE A 123 -8.23 -13.17 -17.08
CA PHE A 123 -8.65 -13.51 -15.72
C PHE A 123 -9.83 -14.49 -15.77
N LYS A 124 -9.76 -15.56 -14.97
CA LYS A 124 -10.89 -16.45 -14.74
C LYS A 124 -12.07 -15.65 -14.16
N HIS A 125 -13.29 -15.99 -14.58
CA HIS A 125 -14.50 -15.32 -14.10
C HIS A 125 -14.64 -15.38 -12.56
N SER A 126 -14.39 -16.55 -11.97
CA SER A 126 -14.40 -16.72 -10.51
C SER A 126 -13.39 -15.82 -9.80
N PHE A 127 -12.21 -15.61 -10.39
CA PHE A 127 -11.20 -14.72 -9.82
C PHE A 127 -11.60 -13.25 -9.94
N LYS A 128 -12.23 -12.84 -11.05
CA LYS A 128 -12.83 -11.50 -11.18
C LYS A 128 -13.88 -11.23 -10.09
N GLN A 129 -14.71 -12.21 -9.77
CA GLN A 129 -15.68 -12.09 -8.69
C GLN A 129 -15.00 -11.90 -7.32
N VAL A 130 -13.87 -12.57 -7.06
CA VAL A 130 -13.11 -12.35 -5.83
C VAL A 130 -12.49 -10.95 -5.80
N MET A 131 -11.88 -10.51 -6.90
CA MET A 131 -11.32 -9.16 -7.04
C MET A 131 -12.36 -8.08 -6.70
N ASP A 132 -13.55 -8.16 -7.28
CA ASP A 132 -14.61 -7.18 -7.08
C ASP A 132 -15.28 -7.28 -5.70
N ASN A 133 -15.71 -8.48 -5.30
CA ASN A 133 -16.53 -8.64 -4.10
C ASN A 133 -15.72 -8.53 -2.80
N VAL A 134 -14.51 -9.09 -2.77
CA VAL A 134 -13.66 -9.15 -1.57
C VAL A 134 -12.72 -7.97 -1.52
N TYR A 135 -12.00 -7.71 -2.63
CA TYR A 135 -10.89 -6.76 -2.64
C TYR A 135 -11.26 -5.37 -3.15
N LYS A 136 -12.47 -5.20 -3.70
CA LYS A 136 -12.90 -3.96 -4.39
C LYS A 136 -11.84 -3.52 -5.42
N ALA A 137 -11.24 -4.49 -6.10
CA ALA A 137 -10.13 -4.30 -7.01
C ALA A 137 -10.63 -4.13 -8.44
N ALA A 138 -10.18 -3.07 -9.10
CA ALA A 138 -10.35 -2.90 -10.53
C ALA A 138 -9.58 -4.00 -11.28
N ALA A 139 -10.14 -4.51 -12.37
CA ALA A 139 -9.50 -5.50 -13.21
C ALA A 139 -9.57 -5.07 -14.67
N ALA A 140 -8.41 -4.93 -15.31
CA ALA A 140 -8.29 -4.49 -16.69
C ALA A 140 -7.37 -5.42 -17.50
N SER A 141 -7.56 -5.39 -18.82
CA SER A 141 -6.75 -6.09 -19.80
C SER A 141 -6.08 -5.05 -20.69
N VAL A 142 -4.76 -5.09 -20.80
CA VAL A 142 -3.95 -4.06 -21.48
C VAL A 142 -2.97 -4.68 -22.47
N ASP A 143 -2.60 -3.93 -23.51
CA ASP A 143 -1.59 -4.33 -24.48
C ASP A 143 -0.19 -3.99 -23.94
N ILE A 144 0.43 -4.91 -23.19
CA ILE A 144 1.75 -4.69 -22.58
C ILE A 144 2.89 -5.03 -23.54
N ARG A 145 2.67 -6.04 -24.40
CA ARG A 145 3.70 -6.52 -25.32
C ARG A 145 3.98 -5.49 -26.42
N TYR A 146 5.26 -5.36 -26.74
CA TYR A 146 5.66 -4.71 -27.98
C TYR A 146 5.04 -5.45 -29.16
N LYS A 147 4.09 -4.82 -29.86
CA LYS A 147 3.82 -5.18 -31.25
C LYS A 147 5.02 -4.72 -32.08
N LEU A 148 6.00 -5.61 -32.25
CA LEU A 148 6.90 -5.58 -33.39
C LEU A 148 6.02 -5.81 -34.62
N TYR A 149 5.46 -4.73 -35.18
CA TYR A 149 4.97 -4.79 -36.53
C TYR A 149 6.16 -5.18 -37.41
N SER A 150 6.06 -6.29 -38.14
CA SER A 150 6.97 -6.60 -39.24
C SER A 150 6.81 -5.51 -40.30
N VAL A 151 7.53 -4.42 -40.13
CA VAL A 151 7.72 -3.41 -41.16
C VAL A 151 8.91 -3.85 -41.99
N ASN A 152 8.64 -4.01 -43.29
CA ASN A 152 9.60 -4.40 -44.29
C ASN A 152 10.90 -3.61 -44.16
N ARG A 153 11.99 -4.37 -44.36
CA ARG A 153 13.39 -3.96 -44.44
C ARG A 153 13.57 -2.53 -44.96
N LEU A 154 14.40 -1.78 -44.24
CA LEU A 154 15.07 -0.53 -44.63
C LEU A 154 14.33 0.76 -44.26
N LEU A 155 14.65 1.29 -43.05
CA LEU A 155 14.41 2.65 -42.49
C LEU A 155 13.67 2.75 -41.13
N ILE A 156 13.66 1.71 -40.30
CA ILE A 156 13.04 1.80 -38.95
C ILE A 156 13.98 1.22 -37.90
N LEU A 157 15.01 1.98 -37.52
CA LEU A 157 15.88 1.61 -36.40
C LEU A 157 16.02 2.70 -35.31
N CYS A 158 15.48 3.91 -35.50
CA CYS A 158 15.67 4.99 -34.51
C CYS A 158 14.37 5.53 -33.87
N THR A 159 13.17 5.18 -34.38
CA THR A 159 11.91 5.78 -33.88
C THR A 159 10.96 4.77 -33.23
N LEU A 160 11.29 3.47 -33.27
CA LEU A 160 10.42 2.37 -32.80
C LEU A 160 10.83 1.80 -31.43
N PHE A 161 11.69 2.50 -30.71
CA PHE A 161 12.10 2.12 -29.35
C PHE A 161 11.29 2.98 -28.36
N VAL A 162 10.67 2.34 -27.36
CA VAL A 162 10.20 2.93 -26.08
C VAL A 162 8.71 3.34 -25.90
N ILE A 163 7.80 3.23 -26.88
CA ILE A 163 6.46 3.87 -26.69
C ILE A 163 5.45 3.06 -25.83
N MET A 164 5.33 1.73 -25.94
CA MET A 164 4.16 1.03 -25.35
C MET A 164 4.18 0.75 -23.83
N PRO A 165 5.29 0.32 -23.19
CA PRO A 165 5.25 0.06 -21.74
C PRO A 165 5.04 1.33 -20.90
N ASN A 166 5.50 2.46 -21.42
CA ASN A 166 5.30 3.76 -20.79
C ASN A 166 3.82 4.19 -20.80
N GLU A 167 3.06 3.84 -21.85
CA GLU A 167 1.62 4.10 -21.93
C GLU A 167 0.86 3.28 -20.88
N VAL A 168 1.19 1.99 -20.70
CA VAL A 168 0.57 1.17 -19.64
C VAL A 168 0.90 1.72 -18.25
N ALA A 169 2.16 2.11 -18.02
CA ALA A 169 2.54 2.75 -16.75
C ALA A 169 1.77 4.06 -16.54
N ALA A 170 1.57 4.87 -17.58
CA ALA A 170 0.79 6.11 -17.54
C ALA A 170 -0.69 5.83 -17.23
N GLU A 171 -1.31 4.82 -17.86
CA GLU A 171 -2.70 4.42 -17.59
C GLU A 171 -2.90 4.02 -16.12
N VAL A 172 -1.99 3.20 -15.57
CA VAL A 172 -2.04 2.80 -14.16
C VAL A 172 -1.84 4.00 -13.22
N ASN A 173 -0.97 4.93 -13.59
CA ASN A 173 -0.74 6.16 -12.84
C ASN A 173 -1.96 7.10 -12.86
N GLU A 174 -2.60 7.29 -14.02
CA GLU A 174 -3.82 8.08 -14.16
C GLU A 174 -4.96 7.47 -13.36
N TRP A 175 -5.13 6.14 -13.42
CA TRP A 175 -6.07 5.42 -12.56
C TRP A 175 -5.81 5.66 -11.07
N ALA A 176 -4.54 5.58 -10.64
CA ALA A 176 -4.18 5.79 -9.24
C ALA A 176 -4.46 7.26 -8.81
N GLU A 177 -4.17 8.21 -9.70
CA GLU A 177 -4.43 9.63 -9.48
C GLU A 177 -5.93 9.89 -9.33
N GLU A 178 -6.76 9.35 -10.24
CA GLU A 178 -8.23 9.46 -10.17
C GLU A 178 -8.77 8.87 -8.87
N LYS A 179 -8.40 7.63 -8.54
CA LYS A 179 -8.91 6.94 -7.34
C LYS A 179 -8.46 7.58 -6.04
N THR A 180 -7.35 8.31 -6.06
CA THR A 180 -6.81 9.02 -4.90
C THR A 180 -7.11 10.51 -4.91
N ASN A 181 -7.99 11.00 -5.81
CA ASN A 181 -8.36 12.40 -5.93
C ASN A 181 -7.16 13.34 -6.17
N GLY A 182 -6.23 12.95 -7.03
CA GLY A 182 -5.05 13.77 -7.38
C GLY A 182 -3.85 13.65 -6.46
N LEU A 183 -3.91 12.77 -5.44
CA LEU A 183 -2.95 12.75 -4.34
C LEU A 183 -1.79 11.77 -4.57
N ILE A 184 -2.03 10.65 -5.24
CA ILE A 184 -0.99 9.70 -5.65
C ILE A 184 -0.93 9.71 -7.18
N LYS A 185 0.02 10.49 -7.71
CA LYS A 185 0.16 10.73 -9.15
C LYS A 185 1.02 9.69 -9.87
N GLN A 186 1.92 9.04 -9.13
CA GLN A 186 2.89 8.13 -9.72
C GLN A 186 3.11 6.94 -8.80
N ILE A 187 2.40 5.85 -9.10
CA ILE A 187 2.54 4.55 -8.43
C ILE A 187 3.55 3.65 -9.16
N LEU A 188 3.66 3.78 -10.48
CA LEU A 188 4.64 3.09 -11.31
C LEU A 188 5.65 4.10 -11.88
N PRO A 189 6.97 3.89 -11.65
CA PRO A 189 7.99 4.58 -12.43
C PRO A 189 7.83 4.27 -13.93
N PRO A 190 8.19 5.19 -14.85
CA PRO A 190 7.91 5.02 -16.27
C PRO A 190 8.54 3.74 -16.84
N ASP A 191 9.76 3.42 -16.40
CA ASP A 191 10.55 2.31 -16.96
C ASP A 191 10.34 0.96 -16.26
N VAL A 192 9.39 0.86 -15.32
CA VAL A 192 9.19 -0.38 -14.54
C VAL A 192 8.41 -1.45 -15.32
N VAL A 193 7.58 -1.02 -16.27
CA VAL A 193 6.81 -1.93 -17.12
C VAL A 193 7.68 -2.30 -18.32
N THR A 194 7.78 -3.60 -18.61
CA THR A 194 8.60 -4.11 -19.71
C THR A 194 7.75 -4.99 -20.62
N GLY A 195 8.23 -5.31 -21.81
CA GLY A 195 7.54 -6.25 -22.72
C GLY A 195 7.38 -7.67 -22.17
N GLY A 196 8.06 -8.01 -21.07
CA GLY A 196 7.89 -9.27 -20.35
C GLY A 196 6.86 -9.21 -19.23
N THR A 197 6.31 -8.03 -18.91
CA THR A 197 5.31 -7.86 -17.86
C THR A 197 4.00 -8.51 -18.30
N GLN A 198 3.44 -9.40 -17.46
CA GLN A 198 2.20 -10.13 -17.73
C GLN A 198 1.05 -9.74 -16.80
N LEU A 199 1.38 -9.31 -15.59
CA LEU A 199 0.43 -8.92 -14.56
C LEU A 199 1.02 -7.77 -13.74
N ILE A 200 0.26 -6.71 -13.57
CA ILE A 200 0.55 -5.59 -12.69
C ILE A 200 -0.50 -5.61 -11.59
N LEU A 201 -0.05 -5.52 -10.34
CA LEU A 201 -0.91 -5.32 -9.18
C LEU A 201 -0.53 -4.00 -8.54
N ALA A 202 -1.49 -3.08 -8.45
CA ALA A 202 -1.28 -1.76 -7.87
C ALA A 202 -2.20 -1.55 -6.68
N ASN A 203 -1.64 -1.00 -5.60
CA ASN A 203 -2.42 -0.49 -4.47
C ASN A 203 -1.99 0.94 -4.17
N ALA A 204 -2.98 1.81 -4.01
CA ALA A 204 -2.79 3.17 -3.52
C ALA A 204 -3.63 3.38 -2.25
N LEU A 205 -3.02 3.96 -1.21
CA LEU A 205 -3.70 4.33 0.02
C LEU A 205 -3.35 5.78 0.37
N TYR A 206 -4.39 6.61 0.44
CA TYR A 206 -4.31 7.95 0.97
C TYR A 206 -5.03 8.05 2.31
N PHE A 207 -4.40 8.76 3.25
CA PHE A 207 -4.93 9.04 4.57
C PHE A 207 -4.76 10.51 4.92
N LYS A 208 -5.83 11.15 5.39
CA LYS A 208 -5.82 12.49 5.97
C LYS A 208 -6.77 12.57 7.16
N GLY A 209 -6.21 12.58 8.36
CA GLY A 209 -6.96 12.75 9.60
C GLY A 209 -6.79 14.14 10.19
N ALA A 210 -7.87 14.68 10.75
CA ALA A 210 -7.79 15.82 11.65
C ALA A 210 -7.47 15.32 13.06
N TRP A 211 -6.51 15.95 13.76
CA TRP A 211 -6.25 15.64 15.16
C TRP A 211 -7.50 15.86 16.01
N ASN A 212 -7.73 14.96 16.97
CA ASN A 212 -8.79 15.13 17.97
C ASN A 212 -8.57 16.42 18.76
N GLU A 213 -7.34 16.62 19.24
CA GLU A 213 -6.86 17.86 19.83
C GLU A 213 -5.96 18.59 18.82
N LYS A 214 -6.45 19.69 18.25
CA LYS A 214 -5.66 20.49 17.29
C LYS A 214 -4.56 21.28 17.98
N PHE A 215 -3.45 21.47 17.27
CA PHE A 215 -2.40 22.42 17.61
C PHE A 215 -2.82 23.82 17.19
N ASP A 216 -2.42 24.83 17.96
CA ASP A 216 -2.59 26.23 17.57
C ASP A 216 -1.54 26.57 16.51
N ALA A 217 -1.98 27.04 15.34
CA ALA A 217 -1.08 27.40 14.26
C ALA A 217 -0.17 28.58 14.64
N SER A 218 -0.63 29.49 15.51
CA SER A 218 0.16 30.64 15.97
C SER A 218 1.33 30.25 16.87
N ASP A 219 1.27 29.07 17.49
CA ASP A 219 2.35 28.52 18.31
C ASP A 219 3.39 27.76 17.47
N THR A 220 3.12 27.50 16.19
CA THR A 220 4.06 26.79 15.30
C THR A 220 5.24 27.70 14.96
N LYS A 221 6.45 27.22 15.22
CA LYS A 221 7.68 27.98 14.99
C LYS A 221 8.73 27.11 14.33
N ASP A 222 9.59 27.76 13.55
CA ASP A 222 10.76 27.10 12.99
C ASP A 222 11.75 26.77 14.11
N HIS A 223 12.17 25.52 14.12
CA HIS A 223 13.15 24.99 15.05
C HIS A 223 14.13 24.09 14.29
N GLU A 224 15.31 23.94 14.89
CA GLU A 224 16.34 23.06 14.35
C GLU A 224 15.93 21.59 14.46
N PHE A 225 15.89 20.90 13.32
CA PHE A 225 15.71 19.46 13.22
C PHE A 225 17.04 18.81 12.85
N HIS A 226 17.55 17.95 13.73
CA HIS A 226 18.84 17.27 13.54
C HIS A 226 18.69 16.06 12.62
N LEU A 227 19.44 16.06 11.52
CA LEU A 227 19.48 14.98 10.54
C LEU A 227 20.46 13.88 10.96
N LEU A 228 20.24 12.68 10.44
CA LEU A 228 21.10 11.52 10.73
C LEU A 228 22.53 11.66 10.20
N ASN A 229 22.76 12.52 9.20
CA ASN A 229 24.09 12.79 8.64
C ASN A 229 24.90 13.82 9.49
N GLY A 230 24.38 14.22 10.65
CA GLY A 230 25.00 15.20 11.54
C GLY A 230 24.71 16.67 11.18
N GLY A 231 24.04 16.94 10.05
CA GLY A 231 23.56 18.27 9.70
C GLY A 231 22.23 18.62 10.39
N SER A 232 21.75 19.83 10.14
CA SER A 232 20.43 20.26 10.59
C SER A 232 19.71 21.12 9.57
N VAL A 233 18.38 21.17 9.68
CA VAL A 233 17.49 21.99 8.87
C VAL A 233 16.51 22.72 9.77
N GLN A 234 16.05 23.90 9.35
CA GLN A 234 14.92 24.56 10.02
C GLN A 234 13.61 23.91 9.55
N ALA A 235 12.78 23.51 10.51
CA ALA A 235 11.47 22.92 10.22
C ALA A 235 10.40 23.50 11.16
N PRO A 236 9.17 23.73 10.67
CA PRO A 236 8.08 24.20 11.51
C PRO A 236 7.65 23.08 12.47
N LEU A 237 7.91 23.26 13.76
CA LEU A 237 7.51 22.29 14.78
C LEU A 237 6.21 22.72 15.46
N LEU A 238 5.25 21.80 15.48
CA LEU A 238 4.00 21.95 16.21
C LEU A 238 4.28 21.82 17.71
N THR A 239 3.68 22.70 18.51
CA THR A 239 3.80 22.67 19.98
C THR A 239 2.45 22.81 20.67
N SER A 240 2.34 22.25 21.86
CA SER A 240 1.14 22.34 22.69
C SER A 240 1.50 22.28 24.16
N ARG A 241 0.81 23.07 24.99
CA ARG A 241 0.90 23.00 26.46
C ARG A 241 -0.17 22.09 27.09
N LYS A 242 -1.03 21.47 26.26
CA LYS A 242 -2.05 20.53 26.73
C LYS A 242 -1.41 19.21 27.18
N TRP A 243 -2.08 18.50 28.08
CA TRP A 243 -1.70 17.13 28.47
C TRP A 243 -1.68 16.20 27.25
N GLN A 244 -0.60 15.43 27.11
CA GLN A 244 -0.39 14.49 26.01
C GLN A 244 -0.22 13.07 26.52
N TYR A 245 -0.60 12.08 25.70
CA TYR A 245 -0.39 10.67 25.99
C TYR A 245 1.04 10.27 25.68
N VAL A 246 1.94 10.45 26.65
CA VAL A 246 3.37 10.12 26.54
C VAL A 246 3.74 9.00 27.50
N LYS A 247 4.48 8.01 27.01
CA LYS A 247 5.13 6.97 27.83
C LYS A 247 6.63 6.98 27.58
N VAL A 248 7.42 6.91 28.65
CA VAL A 248 8.88 6.93 28.62
C VAL A 248 9.41 5.52 28.86
N PHE A 249 10.42 5.13 28.09
CA PHE A 249 11.15 3.87 28.20
C PHE A 249 12.65 4.15 28.25
N ASP A 250 13.45 3.12 28.49
CA ASP A 250 14.90 3.24 28.36
C ASP A 250 15.28 3.46 26.89
N GLY A 251 15.99 4.55 26.62
CA GLY A 251 16.43 4.95 25.27
C GLY A 251 15.38 5.56 24.34
N PHE A 252 14.08 5.60 24.66
CA PHE A 252 13.06 6.20 23.79
C PHE A 252 11.76 6.64 24.51
N LYS A 253 10.92 7.41 23.80
CA LYS A 253 9.60 7.84 24.23
C LYS A 253 8.55 7.52 23.17
N VAL A 254 7.32 7.26 23.60
CA VAL A 254 6.17 7.02 22.72
C VAL A 254 5.10 8.06 22.97
N LEU A 255 4.67 8.75 21.93
CA LEU A 255 3.58 9.74 21.93
C LEU A 255 2.40 9.18 21.12
N LYS A 256 1.18 9.25 21.68
CA LYS A 256 -0.07 8.93 20.97
C LYS A 256 -0.83 10.22 20.68
N LEU A 257 -1.05 10.52 19.39
CA LEU A 257 -1.89 11.63 18.92
C LEU A 257 -3.14 11.06 18.24
N PRO A 258 -4.31 11.07 18.90
CA PRO A 258 -5.55 10.57 18.30
C PRO A 258 -6.06 11.48 17.18
N TYR A 259 -6.61 10.87 16.14
CA TYR A 259 -7.44 11.56 15.16
C TYR A 259 -8.89 11.66 15.65
N LYS A 260 -9.67 12.57 15.08
CA LYS A 260 -11.12 12.64 15.24
C LYS A 260 -11.82 11.39 14.71
#